data_AF-A0A4R1BXE7-F1
#
_entry.id   AF-A0A4R1BXE7-F1
#
_cell.length_a   1.000
_cell.length_b   1.000
_cell.length_c   1.000
_cell.angle_alpha   90.00
_cell.angle_beta   90.00
_cell.angle_gamma   90.00
#
_symmetry.space_group_name_H-M   'P 1'
#
loop_
_entity.id
_entity.type
_entity.pdbx_description
1 polymer ?
#
loop_
_entity_poly.entity_id
_entity_poly.type
_entity_poly.pdbx_seq_one_letter_code
_entity_poly.pdbx_strand_id
1 'polypeptide(L)'
;MHGKSSPVLLYVRPVIRVSAPPVDSPRLLRRHVADDRRLTPYERCRRAVASSSSDRRAAVDKIRRDAKRSDQRQGRVILTVAVMIALLIVGGAAFKPVKDWWDLRSLNGVQLADIGAKASVCGPRSFKAAQGDQKHVDPGTFVDYSAEPSPPAFGEHELYPDTIRRKLYTEKDRPRVEMLVHNLEHGYTILWYDDTIAKDGKQMDDLRGIAEKFQGTDDFRLKIKLVPWLKADGKPFPAGQHVAITHWAKKVADEDEKIAKAAKVTAEAGVWEYCSAVSGDALKKFMTAYPYFNSPEPSAA
;
A
#
# COMPACT_ATOMS: atom_id res chain seq x y z
N MET A 1 6.31 46.86 -18.37
CA MET A 1 7.69 47.20 -17.95
C MET A 1 7.84 46.79 -16.49
N HIS A 2 9.00 46.28 -16.05
CA HIS A 2 9.27 45.39 -14.89
C HIS A 2 9.44 43.95 -15.42
N GLY A 3 10.62 43.36 -15.50
CA GLY A 3 11.90 43.68 -14.89
C GLY A 3 12.50 42.35 -14.44
N LYS A 4 13.30 41.74 -15.32
CA LYS A 4 13.94 40.42 -15.22
C LYS A 4 14.60 40.16 -13.87
N SER A 5 14.61 38.90 -13.43
CA SER A 5 15.76 38.27 -12.77
C SER A 5 15.60 36.74 -12.80
N SER A 6 16.22 36.12 -13.79
CA SER A 6 16.40 34.65 -13.85
C SER A 6 17.50 34.23 -12.89
N PRO A 7 17.35 33.16 -12.10
CA PRO A 7 18.40 32.67 -11.23
C PRO A 7 19.52 32.02 -12.05
N VAL A 8 20.74 32.48 -11.79
CA VAL A 8 22.01 31.96 -12.31
C VAL A 8 22.21 30.55 -11.75
N LEU A 9 22.14 29.54 -12.62
CA LEU A 9 22.45 28.16 -12.30
C LEU A 9 23.98 28.02 -12.18
N LEU A 10 24.50 28.03 -10.95
CA LEU A 10 25.91 27.74 -10.65
C LEU A 10 26.20 26.26 -10.96
N TYR A 11 26.79 26.02 -12.13
CA TYR A 11 27.25 24.71 -12.57
C TYR A 11 28.56 24.36 -11.83
N VAL A 12 28.44 23.72 -10.66
CA VAL A 12 29.60 23.17 -9.94
C VAL A 12 30.04 21.91 -10.67
N ARG A 13 31.12 22.04 -11.46
CA ARG A 13 31.77 20.90 -12.10
C ARG A 13 32.30 19.93 -11.03
N PRO A 14 31.95 18.64 -11.06
CA PRO A 14 32.61 17.66 -10.21
C PRO A 14 34.07 17.52 -10.65
N VAL A 15 34.99 17.80 -9.73
CA VAL A 15 36.41 17.46 -9.89
C VAL A 15 36.51 15.93 -9.80
N ILE A 16 36.46 15.28 -10.96
CA ILE A 16 36.81 13.87 -11.08
C ILE A 16 38.32 13.78 -10.85
N ARG A 17 38.72 13.42 -9.63
CA ARG A 17 40.08 12.94 -9.37
C ARG A 17 40.21 11.58 -10.03
N VAL A 18 40.69 11.59 -11.27
CA VAL A 18 41.21 10.38 -11.93
C VAL A 18 42.51 10.03 -11.21
N SER A 19 42.43 9.09 -10.26
CA SER A 19 43.62 8.46 -9.70
C SER A 19 44.30 7.66 -10.81
N ALA A 20 45.39 8.21 -11.35
CA ALA A 20 46.25 7.50 -12.28
C ALA A 20 46.73 6.18 -11.63
N PRO A 21 46.70 5.05 -12.35
CA PRO A 21 47.35 3.83 -11.87
C PRO A 21 48.85 4.10 -11.69
N PRO A 22 49.49 3.52 -10.66
CA PRO A 22 50.93 3.65 -10.49
C PRO A 22 51.62 3.13 -11.76
N VAL A 23 52.39 4.00 -12.39
CA VAL A 23 53.33 3.64 -13.45
C VAL A 23 54.40 2.78 -12.78
N ASP A 24 54.22 1.47 -12.85
CA ASP A 24 55.24 0.49 -12.49
C ASP A 24 56.43 0.72 -13.42
N SER A 25 57.44 1.40 -12.88
CA SER A 25 58.75 1.48 -13.50
C SER A 25 59.26 0.05 -13.69
N PRO A 26 59.72 -0.34 -14.89
CA PRO A 26 60.41 -1.61 -15.04
C PRO A 26 61.70 -1.52 -14.22
N ARG A 27 61.63 -2.00 -12.99
CA ARG A 27 62.81 -2.22 -12.16
C ARG A 27 63.59 -3.28 -12.91
N LEU A 28 64.60 -2.81 -13.66
CA LEU A 28 65.67 -3.61 -14.22
C LEU A 28 66.27 -4.40 -13.06
N LEU A 29 65.71 -5.58 -12.79
CA LEU A 29 66.37 -6.64 -12.08
C LEU A 29 67.55 -7.01 -12.96
N ARG A 30 68.68 -6.33 -12.72
CA ARG A 30 70.00 -6.88 -12.95
C ARG A 30 69.98 -8.24 -12.27
N ARG A 31 69.70 -9.29 -13.05
CA ARG A 31 70.19 -10.63 -12.74
C ARG A 31 71.69 -10.46 -12.64
N HIS A 32 72.20 -10.30 -11.42
CA HIS A 32 73.53 -10.78 -11.13
C HIS A 32 73.49 -12.26 -11.46
N VAL A 33 73.91 -12.58 -12.69
CA VAL A 33 74.48 -13.88 -13.01
C VAL A 33 75.69 -13.95 -12.10
N ALA A 34 75.49 -14.46 -10.88
CA ALA A 34 76.59 -14.88 -10.05
C ALA A 34 77.34 -15.90 -10.90
N ASP A 35 78.58 -15.57 -11.21
CA ASP A 35 79.49 -16.41 -11.97
C ASP A 35 79.62 -17.76 -11.24
N ASP A 36 78.86 -18.75 -11.73
CA ASP A 36 78.74 -20.09 -11.15
C ASP A 36 80.02 -20.92 -11.37
N ARG A 37 81.09 -20.29 -11.87
CA ARG A 37 82.39 -20.93 -12.12
C ARG A 37 83.29 -21.05 -10.88
N ARG A 38 82.88 -20.53 -9.72
CA ARG A 38 83.65 -20.63 -8.46
C ARG A 38 82.93 -21.34 -7.30
N LEU A 39 81.89 -22.11 -7.57
CA LEU A 39 81.27 -22.96 -6.55
C LEU A 39 81.80 -24.39 -6.64
N THR A 40 82.22 -24.91 -5.49
CA THR A 40 82.56 -26.34 -5.37
C THR A 40 81.31 -27.19 -5.66
N PRO A 41 81.46 -28.44 -6.15
CA PRO A 41 80.31 -29.33 -6.39
C PRO A 41 79.36 -29.46 -5.19
N TYR A 42 79.91 -29.40 -3.97
CA TYR A 42 79.16 -29.46 -2.72
C TYR A 42 78.27 -28.22 -2.49
N GLU A 43 78.77 -27.03 -2.76
CA GLU A 43 78.02 -25.77 -2.57
C GLU A 43 76.88 -25.63 -3.58
N ARG A 44 77.08 -26.14 -4.81
CA ARG A 44 76.04 -26.22 -5.83
C ARG A 44 74.88 -27.14 -5.41
N CYS A 45 75.20 -28.34 -4.92
CA CYS A 45 74.19 -29.25 -4.38
C CYS A 45 73.44 -28.64 -3.19
N ARG A 46 74.15 -28.00 -2.24
CA ARG A 46 73.52 -27.40 -1.06
C ARG A 46 72.53 -26.29 -1.43
N ARG A 47 72.87 -25.46 -2.42
CA ARG A 47 72.01 -24.36 -2.88
C ARG A 47 70.79 -24.86 -3.66
N ALA A 48 70.96 -25.88 -4.50
CA ALA A 48 69.85 -26.54 -5.21
C ALA A 48 68.89 -27.25 -4.24
N VAL A 49 69.42 -27.89 -3.19
CA VAL A 49 68.60 -28.49 -2.13
C VAL A 49 67.87 -27.39 -1.34
N ALA A 50 68.56 -26.31 -0.98
CA ALA A 50 67.96 -25.16 -0.28
C ALA A 50 66.84 -24.50 -1.10
N SER A 51 67.05 -24.25 -2.41
CA SER A 51 66.04 -23.69 -3.31
C SER A 51 64.85 -24.65 -3.49
N SER A 52 65.09 -25.95 -3.67
CA SER A 52 64.02 -26.94 -3.73
C SER A 52 63.19 -27.02 -2.43
N SER A 53 63.80 -26.72 -1.28
CA SER A 53 63.13 -26.71 0.02
C SER A 53 62.32 -25.42 0.23
N SER A 54 62.83 -24.27 -0.22
CA SER A 54 62.11 -23.00 -0.18
C SER A 54 60.94 -22.98 -1.16
N ASP A 55 61.10 -23.56 -2.34
CA ASP A 55 60.05 -23.65 -3.37
C ASP A 55 58.91 -24.58 -2.92
N ARG A 56 59.24 -25.70 -2.26
CA ARG A 56 58.25 -26.59 -1.65
C ARG A 56 57.49 -25.92 -0.50
N ARG A 57 58.18 -25.17 0.37
CA ARG A 57 57.53 -24.40 1.45
C ARG A 57 56.64 -23.28 0.90
N ALA A 58 57.13 -22.55 -0.11
CA ALA A 58 56.36 -21.50 -0.78
C ALA A 58 55.11 -22.04 -1.49
N ALA A 59 55.18 -23.23 -2.08
CA ALA A 59 54.03 -23.90 -2.68
C ALA A 59 52.97 -24.28 -1.62
N VAL A 60 53.38 -24.85 -0.49
CA VAL A 60 52.47 -25.19 0.62
C VAL A 60 51.83 -23.94 1.23
N ASP A 61 52.59 -22.86 1.43
CA ASP A 61 52.07 -21.59 1.95
C ASP A 61 51.13 -20.88 0.96
N LYS A 62 51.36 -21.06 -0.35
CA LYS A 62 50.44 -20.60 -1.39
C LYS A 62 49.11 -21.36 -1.30
N ILE A 63 49.15 -22.69 -1.23
CA ILE A 63 47.94 -23.54 -1.10
C ILE A 63 47.16 -23.20 0.18
N ARG A 64 47.84 -23.02 1.32
CA ARG A 64 47.20 -22.62 2.58
C ARG A 64 46.55 -21.25 2.51
N ARG A 65 47.19 -20.28 1.85
CA ARG A 65 46.62 -18.93 1.64
C ARG A 65 45.44 -18.95 0.68
N ASP A 66 45.50 -19.75 -0.37
CA ASP A 66 44.42 -19.88 -1.35
C ASP A 66 43.21 -20.59 -0.75
N ALA A 67 43.42 -21.66 0.04
CA ALA A 67 42.37 -22.31 0.82
C ALA A 67 41.71 -21.34 1.81
N LYS A 68 42.52 -20.59 2.59
CA LYS A 68 42.01 -19.58 3.53
C LYS A 68 41.21 -18.48 2.83
N ARG A 69 41.63 -18.04 1.64
CA ARG A 69 40.90 -17.04 0.84
C ARG A 69 39.60 -17.60 0.25
N SER A 70 39.60 -18.85 -0.17
CA SER A 70 38.40 -19.54 -0.66
C SER A 70 37.35 -19.67 0.44
N ASP A 71 37.75 -20.12 1.63
CA ASP A 71 36.87 -20.24 2.80
C ASP A 71 36.29 -18.89 3.22
N GLN A 72 37.10 -17.83 3.26
CA GLN A 72 36.61 -16.49 3.60
C GLN A 72 35.64 -15.95 2.55
N ARG A 73 35.83 -16.29 1.27
CA ARG A 73 34.89 -15.91 0.19
C ARG A 73 33.59 -16.69 0.32
N GLN A 74 33.64 -17.99 0.53
CA GLN A 74 32.46 -18.83 0.71
C GLN A 74 31.66 -18.39 1.95
N GLY A 75 32.32 -18.16 3.09
CA GLY A 75 31.67 -17.66 4.30
C GLY A 75 31.00 -16.30 4.10
N ARG A 76 31.65 -15.37 3.35
CA ARG A 76 31.04 -14.07 3.01
C ARG A 76 29.85 -14.23 2.09
N VAL A 77 29.93 -15.07 1.06
CA VAL A 77 28.81 -15.32 0.13
C VAL A 77 27.61 -15.88 0.88
N ILE A 78 27.82 -16.89 1.75
CA ILE A 78 26.76 -17.48 2.56
C ILE A 78 26.12 -16.43 3.47
N LEU A 79 26.93 -15.61 4.16
CA LEU A 79 26.41 -14.55 5.02
C LEU A 79 25.60 -13.51 4.23
N THR A 80 26.11 -13.07 3.08
CA THR A 80 25.41 -12.10 2.23
C THR A 80 24.08 -12.66 1.74
N VAL A 81 24.03 -13.92 1.29
CA VAL A 81 22.79 -14.58 0.87
C VAL A 81 21.82 -14.72 2.04
N ALA A 82 22.29 -15.13 3.22
CA ALA A 82 21.45 -15.25 4.41
C ALA A 82 20.83 -13.90 4.84
N VAL A 83 21.62 -12.81 4.82
CA VAL A 83 21.13 -11.45 5.13
C VAL A 83 20.11 -10.99 4.08
N MET A 84 20.35 -11.23 2.80
CA MET A 84 19.40 -10.90 1.73
C MET A 84 18.07 -11.64 1.91
N ILE A 85 18.11 -12.94 2.20
CA ILE A 85 16.90 -13.74 2.48
C ILE A 85 16.16 -13.20 3.71
N ALA A 86 16.88 -12.88 4.79
CA ALA A 86 16.28 -12.29 5.98
C ALA A 86 15.59 -10.94 5.69
N LEU A 87 16.23 -10.08 4.89
CA LEU A 87 15.65 -8.80 4.47
C LEU A 87 14.42 -8.97 3.56
N LEU A 88 14.40 -10.00 2.69
CA LEU A 88 13.23 -10.30 1.86
C LEU A 88 12.04 -10.79 2.69
N ILE A 89 12.29 -11.65 3.69
CA ILE A 89 11.24 -12.15 4.58
C ILE A 89 10.66 -11.01 5.43
N VAL A 90 11.54 -10.24 6.09
CA VAL A 90 11.12 -9.11 6.94
C VAL A 90 10.49 -7.99 6.10
N GLY A 91 11.08 -7.68 4.94
CA GLY A 91 10.57 -6.68 4.01
C GLY A 91 9.21 -7.04 3.44
N GLY A 92 8.99 -8.31 3.08
CA GLY A 92 7.69 -8.80 2.61
C GLY A 92 6.59 -8.69 3.66
N ALA A 93 6.87 -9.08 4.91
CA ALA A 93 5.92 -8.99 6.01
C ALA A 93 5.60 -7.53 6.39
N ALA A 94 6.60 -6.64 6.36
CA ALA A 94 6.42 -5.22 6.67
C ALA A 94 5.81 -4.41 5.51
N PHE A 95 5.84 -4.92 4.28
CA PHE A 95 5.38 -4.19 3.10
C PHE A 95 3.90 -3.79 3.19
N LYS A 96 3.02 -4.74 3.52
CA LYS A 96 1.57 -4.49 3.61
C LYS A 96 1.21 -3.43 4.67
N PRO A 97 1.60 -3.55 5.95
CA PRO A 97 1.25 -2.53 6.95
C PRO A 97 1.88 -1.16 6.66
N VAL A 98 3.09 -1.11 6.10
CA VAL A 98 3.72 0.16 5.70
C VAL A 98 2.98 0.79 4.52
N LYS A 99 2.61 0.01 3.52
CA LYS A 99 1.82 0.48 2.37
C LYS A 99 0.44 0.96 2.81
N ASP A 100 -0.26 0.18 3.64
CA ASP A 100 -1.57 0.53 4.17
C ASP A 100 -1.49 1.85 4.99
N TRP A 101 -0.43 2.03 5.79
CA TRP A 101 -0.16 3.30 6.48
C TRP A 101 0.10 4.48 5.53
N TRP A 102 0.88 4.27 4.48
CA TRP A 102 1.13 5.28 3.44
C TRP A 102 -0.16 5.64 2.68
N ASP A 103 -1.00 4.65 2.39
CA ASP A 103 -2.30 4.81 1.72
C ASP A 103 -3.28 5.59 2.62
N LEU A 104 -3.35 5.27 3.91
CA LEU A 104 -4.19 5.99 4.87
C LEU A 104 -3.70 7.41 5.15
N ARG A 105 -2.38 7.64 5.08
CA ARG A 105 -1.80 8.99 5.25
C ARG A 105 -2.27 9.96 4.18
N SER A 106 -2.53 9.52 2.96
CA SER A 106 -3.02 10.43 1.91
C SER A 106 -4.42 10.97 2.22
N LEU A 107 -5.27 10.19 2.89
CA LEU A 107 -6.58 10.66 3.39
C LEU A 107 -6.46 11.82 4.38
N ASN A 108 -5.32 11.95 5.08
CA ASN A 108 -5.07 13.10 5.96
C ASN A 108 -4.81 14.41 5.21
N GLY A 109 -4.32 14.35 3.97
CA GLY A 109 -4.15 15.51 3.11
C GLY A 109 -5.47 15.99 2.49
N VAL A 110 -6.50 15.17 2.53
CA VAL A 110 -7.84 15.54 2.07
C VAL A 110 -8.53 16.31 3.19
N GLN A 111 -8.77 17.61 2.98
CA GLN A 111 -9.48 18.49 3.91
C GLN A 111 -10.98 18.16 3.96
N LEU A 112 -11.33 16.92 4.32
CA LEU A 112 -12.71 16.46 4.47
C LEU A 112 -13.30 16.88 5.80
N ALA A 113 -12.49 16.93 6.85
CA ALA A 113 -12.95 17.17 8.22
C ALA A 113 -13.63 18.54 8.40
N ASP A 114 -13.34 19.49 7.51
CA ASP A 114 -13.90 20.85 7.55
C ASP A 114 -15.18 20.99 6.68
N ILE A 115 -15.62 19.92 6.00
CA ILE A 115 -16.81 19.94 5.13
C ILE A 115 -18.01 19.37 5.89
N GLY A 116 -19.11 20.13 5.90
CA GLY A 116 -20.34 19.74 6.61
C GLY A 116 -20.23 19.85 8.14
N ALA A 117 -21.00 19.01 8.82
CA ALA A 117 -21.04 18.96 10.28
C ALA A 117 -19.87 18.17 10.88
N LYS A 118 -19.65 18.33 12.19
CA LYS A 118 -18.69 17.53 12.97
C LYS A 118 -19.15 16.08 13.09
N ALA A 119 -18.23 15.13 13.28
CA ALA A 119 -18.60 13.71 13.42
C ALA A 119 -19.53 13.40 14.61
N SER A 120 -19.67 14.29 15.59
CA SER A 120 -20.60 14.13 16.72
C SER A 120 -22.08 14.11 16.31
N VAL A 121 -22.42 14.45 15.06
CA VAL A 121 -23.79 14.28 14.52
C VAL A 121 -24.10 12.84 14.14
N CYS A 122 -23.07 11.97 14.13
CA CYS A 122 -23.19 10.56 13.82
C CYS A 122 -23.33 9.74 15.10
N GLY A 123 -24.16 8.71 15.03
CA GLY A 123 -24.27 7.68 16.05
C GLY A 123 -23.09 6.71 16.04
N PRO A 124 -23.05 5.77 16.99
CA PRO A 124 -22.06 4.69 16.96
C PRO A 124 -22.23 3.83 15.70
N ARG A 125 -21.12 3.26 15.21
CA ARG A 125 -21.18 2.27 14.15
C ARG A 125 -21.93 1.03 14.59
N SER A 126 -22.66 0.43 13.67
CA SER A 126 -23.40 -0.81 13.87
C SER A 126 -22.98 -1.86 12.84
N PHE A 127 -23.19 -3.12 13.21
CA PHE A 127 -22.61 -4.27 12.52
C PHE A 127 -23.63 -5.38 12.35
N LYS A 128 -23.51 -6.11 11.24
CA LYS A 128 -24.20 -7.37 11.00
C LYS A 128 -23.28 -8.29 10.22
N ALA A 129 -23.33 -9.59 10.51
CA ALA A 129 -22.54 -10.58 9.78
C ALA A 129 -22.94 -10.55 8.31
N ALA A 130 -21.97 -10.33 7.43
CA ALA A 130 -22.21 -10.23 6.00
C ALA A 130 -22.52 -11.60 5.39
N GLN A 131 -23.31 -11.56 4.32
CA GLN A 131 -23.67 -12.71 3.49
C GLN A 131 -23.73 -12.25 2.03
N GLY A 132 -23.72 -13.20 1.09
CA GLY A 132 -23.87 -12.88 -0.33
C GLY A 132 -22.57 -12.60 -1.06
N ASP A 133 -21.41 -12.82 -0.43
CA ASP A 133 -20.09 -12.77 -1.09
C ASP A 133 -20.10 -13.65 -2.34
N GLN A 134 -19.71 -13.07 -3.48
CA GLN A 134 -19.71 -13.69 -4.81
C GLN A 134 -21.08 -14.18 -5.32
N LYS A 135 -22.19 -13.82 -4.66
CA LYS A 135 -23.54 -14.17 -5.09
C LYS A 135 -24.09 -13.14 -6.07
N HIS A 136 -23.57 -13.21 -7.28
CA HIS A 136 -24.01 -12.39 -8.39
C HIS A 136 -25.40 -12.80 -8.90
N VAL A 137 -26.19 -11.80 -9.30
CA VAL A 137 -27.43 -11.96 -10.07
C VAL A 137 -27.28 -11.29 -11.45
N ASP A 138 -28.11 -11.70 -12.41
CA ASP A 138 -28.08 -11.12 -13.75
C ASP A 138 -28.44 -9.63 -13.71
N PRO A 139 -27.82 -8.79 -14.56
CA PRO A 139 -28.18 -7.38 -14.68
C PRO A 139 -29.68 -7.22 -14.95
N GLY A 140 -30.35 -6.34 -14.22
CA GLY A 140 -31.81 -6.23 -14.31
C GLY A 140 -32.56 -6.98 -13.21
N THR A 141 -31.93 -7.92 -12.50
CA THR A 141 -32.59 -8.69 -11.44
C THR A 141 -32.82 -7.84 -10.19
N PHE A 142 -34.03 -7.88 -9.64
CA PHE A 142 -34.36 -7.22 -8.37
C PHE A 142 -33.93 -8.09 -7.19
N VAL A 143 -33.24 -7.49 -6.21
CA VAL A 143 -32.86 -8.16 -4.96
C VAL A 143 -33.58 -7.50 -3.79
N ASP A 144 -34.22 -8.32 -2.95
CA ASP A 144 -34.88 -7.82 -1.74
C ASP A 144 -33.91 -7.70 -0.56
N TYR A 145 -33.61 -6.47 -0.17
CA TYR A 145 -32.79 -6.15 1.00
C TYR A 145 -33.61 -5.86 2.27
N SER A 146 -34.91 -6.14 2.29
CA SER A 146 -35.81 -5.75 3.38
C SER A 146 -35.46 -6.38 4.75
N ALA A 147 -34.73 -7.49 4.76
CA ALA A 147 -34.23 -8.17 5.96
C ALA A 147 -32.95 -7.55 6.55
N GLU A 148 -32.32 -6.62 5.82
CA GLU A 148 -31.08 -5.94 6.20
C GLU A 148 -31.35 -4.55 6.80
N PRO A 149 -30.39 -4.00 7.59
CA PRO A 149 -30.40 -2.57 7.89
C PRO A 149 -30.38 -1.76 6.59
N SER A 150 -31.02 -0.59 6.63
CA SER A 150 -31.21 0.24 5.45
C SER A 150 -30.27 1.45 5.47
N PRO A 151 -29.47 1.69 4.42
CA PRO A 151 -29.37 0.95 3.14
C PRO A 151 -28.54 -0.34 3.26
N PRO A 152 -28.61 -1.29 2.30
CA PRO A 152 -27.80 -2.51 2.36
C PRO A 152 -26.30 -2.21 2.34
N ALA A 153 -25.53 -2.93 3.17
CA ALA A 153 -24.06 -2.88 3.18
C ALA A 153 -23.41 -4.14 2.59
N PHE A 154 -24.21 -5.17 2.28
CA PHE A 154 -23.82 -6.44 1.66
C PHE A 154 -25.06 -7.13 1.10
N GLY A 155 -24.87 -8.26 0.41
CA GLY A 155 -25.94 -9.14 -0.04
C GLY A 155 -25.69 -9.67 -1.44
N GLU A 156 -26.68 -10.36 -2.00
CA GLU A 156 -26.70 -10.65 -3.43
C GLU A 156 -26.71 -9.33 -4.22
N HIS A 157 -26.04 -9.30 -5.37
CA HIS A 157 -25.78 -8.06 -6.10
C HIS A 157 -25.63 -8.32 -7.60
N GLU A 158 -25.82 -7.30 -8.42
CA GLU A 158 -25.73 -7.46 -9.88
C GLU A 158 -24.31 -7.83 -10.31
N LEU A 159 -24.17 -8.57 -11.41
CA LEU A 159 -22.87 -9.00 -11.95
C LEU A 159 -21.88 -7.86 -12.25
N TYR A 160 -22.38 -6.66 -12.56
CA TYR A 160 -21.53 -5.52 -12.91
C TYR A 160 -21.69 -4.37 -11.90
N PRO A 161 -20.59 -3.88 -11.31
CA PRO A 161 -20.62 -2.72 -10.45
C PRO A 161 -20.75 -1.43 -11.28
N ASP A 162 -21.07 -0.32 -10.63
CA ASP A 162 -20.92 0.98 -11.26
C ASP A 162 -19.45 1.45 -11.23
N THR A 163 -19.06 2.24 -12.23
CA THR A 163 -17.66 2.65 -12.42
C THR A 163 -17.15 3.61 -11.34
N ILE A 164 -15.85 3.61 -11.07
CA ILE A 164 -15.22 4.51 -10.09
C ILE A 164 -15.37 6.00 -10.43
N ARG A 165 -15.59 6.35 -11.70
CA ARG A 165 -15.45 7.72 -12.21
C ARG A 165 -16.34 8.74 -11.51
N ARG A 166 -17.61 8.40 -11.30
CA ARG A 166 -18.59 9.34 -10.75
C ARG A 166 -18.74 9.15 -9.24
N LYS A 167 -18.75 10.28 -8.52
CA LYS A 167 -18.74 10.32 -7.05
C LYS A 167 -20.07 10.76 -6.46
N LEU A 168 -20.77 11.70 -7.09
CA LEU A 168 -22.08 12.19 -6.61
C LEU A 168 -23.17 11.90 -7.66
N TYR A 169 -24.27 11.34 -7.18
CA TYR A 169 -25.44 10.99 -7.96
C TYR A 169 -26.65 11.78 -7.49
N THR A 170 -27.73 11.72 -8.25
CA THR A 170 -29.05 12.23 -7.93
C THR A 170 -30.08 11.15 -8.22
N GLU A 171 -31.34 11.37 -7.88
CA GLU A 171 -32.42 10.41 -8.18
C GLU A 171 -32.49 10.07 -9.68
N LYS A 172 -32.12 11.02 -10.55
CA LYS A 172 -32.21 10.89 -12.01
C LYS A 172 -31.16 9.97 -12.63
N ASP A 173 -30.03 9.78 -11.96
CA ASP A 173 -28.84 9.16 -12.56
C ASP A 173 -28.09 8.22 -11.62
N ARG A 174 -28.63 7.95 -10.42
CA ARG A 174 -28.10 6.94 -9.52
C ARG A 174 -28.18 5.54 -10.17
N PRO A 175 -27.12 4.73 -10.09
CA PRO A 175 -27.17 3.31 -10.43
C PRO A 175 -28.19 2.58 -9.56
N ARG A 176 -28.53 1.38 -9.99
CA ARG A 176 -29.36 0.47 -9.19
C ARG A 176 -28.70 0.13 -7.86
N VAL A 177 -29.52 -0.15 -6.84
CA VAL A 177 -29.04 -0.56 -5.50
C VAL A 177 -28.13 -1.79 -5.63
N GLU A 178 -28.51 -2.75 -6.47
CA GLU A 178 -27.78 -4.00 -6.66
C GLU A 178 -26.37 -3.79 -7.24
N MET A 179 -26.17 -2.82 -8.14
CA MET A 179 -24.84 -2.44 -8.61
C MET A 179 -24.01 -1.78 -7.50
N LEU A 180 -24.67 -1.00 -6.64
CA LEU A 180 -24.02 -0.33 -5.51
C LEU A 180 -23.62 -1.33 -4.41
N VAL A 181 -24.36 -2.42 -4.23
CA VAL A 181 -23.96 -3.53 -3.34
C VAL A 181 -22.73 -4.28 -3.91
N HIS A 182 -22.62 -4.44 -5.22
CA HIS A 182 -21.38 -4.93 -5.84
C HIS A 182 -20.21 -3.97 -5.57
N ASN A 183 -20.41 -2.65 -5.71
CA ASN A 183 -19.37 -1.68 -5.35
C ASN A 183 -18.90 -1.85 -3.88
N LEU A 184 -19.80 -2.15 -2.95
CA LEU A 184 -19.44 -2.41 -1.54
C LEU A 184 -18.51 -3.64 -1.41
N GLU A 185 -18.79 -4.74 -2.12
CA GLU A 185 -17.91 -5.93 -2.18
C GLU A 185 -16.50 -5.57 -2.67
N HIS A 186 -16.42 -4.67 -3.65
CA HIS A 186 -15.16 -4.14 -4.19
C HIS A 186 -14.51 -3.01 -3.37
N GLY A 187 -15.00 -2.78 -2.14
CA GLY A 187 -14.38 -1.90 -1.17
C GLY A 187 -14.69 -0.42 -1.38
N TYR A 188 -15.82 -0.11 -2.01
CA TYR A 188 -16.33 1.25 -2.00
C TYR A 188 -16.95 1.56 -0.63
N THR A 189 -16.68 2.77 -0.15
CA THR A 189 -17.54 3.38 0.87
C THR A 189 -18.71 4.06 0.18
N ILE A 190 -19.93 3.80 0.64
CA ILE A 190 -21.12 4.48 0.11
C ILE A 190 -21.71 5.38 1.17
N LEU A 191 -21.83 6.67 0.86
CA LEU A 191 -22.59 7.63 1.66
C LEU A 191 -23.95 7.81 1.00
N TRP A 192 -24.95 7.27 1.65
CA TRP A 192 -26.34 7.42 1.29
C TRP A 192 -26.93 8.66 1.93
N TYR A 193 -27.79 9.38 1.22
CA TYR A 193 -28.49 10.54 1.75
C TYR A 193 -29.98 10.49 1.37
N ASP A 194 -30.86 10.96 2.23
CA ASP A 194 -32.29 10.93 1.98
C ASP A 194 -32.79 12.20 1.25
N ASP A 195 -34.10 12.24 0.99
CA ASP A 195 -34.80 13.35 0.35
C ASP A 195 -34.71 14.67 1.15
N THR A 196 -34.46 14.62 2.46
CA THR A 196 -34.28 15.84 3.27
C THR A 196 -32.94 16.50 2.93
N ILE A 197 -31.87 15.71 2.81
CA ILE A 197 -30.55 16.18 2.35
C ILE A 197 -30.64 16.65 0.90
N ALA A 198 -31.34 15.89 0.04
CA ALA A 198 -31.48 16.23 -1.38
C ALA A 198 -32.14 17.61 -1.60
N LYS A 199 -33.02 18.02 -0.68
CA LYS A 199 -33.74 19.31 -0.70
C LYS A 199 -33.03 20.42 0.07
N ASP A 200 -31.98 20.11 0.82
CA ASP A 200 -31.17 21.09 1.53
C ASP A 200 -29.99 21.53 0.67
N GLY A 201 -30.06 22.75 0.14
CA GLY A 201 -29.02 23.31 -0.72
C GLY A 201 -27.64 23.31 -0.07
N LYS A 202 -27.54 23.60 1.24
CA LYS A 202 -26.26 23.65 1.94
C LYS A 202 -25.67 22.25 2.10
N GLN A 203 -26.49 21.26 2.48
CA GLN A 203 -26.01 19.88 2.61
C GLN A 203 -25.59 19.30 1.25
N MET A 204 -26.31 19.67 0.17
CA MET A 204 -25.91 19.30 -1.20
C MET A 204 -24.61 20.00 -1.64
N ASP A 205 -24.36 21.23 -1.20
CA ASP A 205 -23.07 21.89 -1.41
C ASP A 205 -21.95 21.15 -0.67
N ASP A 206 -22.19 20.71 0.57
CA ASP A 206 -21.25 19.90 1.36
C ASP A 206 -20.95 18.56 0.65
N LEU A 207 -21.97 17.86 0.12
CA LEU A 207 -21.79 16.63 -0.68
C LEU A 207 -20.98 16.88 -1.96
N ARG A 208 -21.22 18.00 -2.67
CA ARG A 208 -20.41 18.38 -3.83
C ARG A 208 -18.96 18.64 -3.44
N GLY A 209 -18.74 19.34 -2.33
CA GLY A 209 -17.39 19.56 -1.78
C GLY A 209 -16.67 18.25 -1.45
N ILE A 210 -17.36 17.28 -0.84
CA ILE A 210 -16.81 15.94 -0.60
C ILE A 210 -16.49 15.26 -1.93
N ALA A 211 -17.42 15.24 -2.89
CA ALA A 211 -17.21 14.59 -4.19
C ALA A 211 -15.99 15.15 -4.94
N GLU A 212 -15.78 16.47 -4.90
CA GLU A 212 -14.63 17.13 -5.52
C GLU A 212 -13.30 16.67 -4.93
N LYS A 213 -13.26 16.33 -3.64
CA LYS A 213 -12.06 15.81 -2.98
C LYS A 213 -11.67 14.40 -3.44
N PHE A 214 -12.60 13.64 -4.01
CA PHE A 214 -12.39 12.26 -4.41
C PHE A 214 -12.37 12.06 -5.93
N GLN A 215 -12.18 13.12 -6.73
CA GLN A 215 -12.10 13.01 -8.18
C GLN A 215 -10.91 12.17 -8.63
N GLY A 216 -11.09 11.43 -9.73
CA GLY A 216 -10.08 10.55 -10.32
C GLY A 216 -10.45 9.07 -10.28
N THR A 217 -9.68 8.29 -11.04
CA THR A 217 -9.89 6.86 -11.27
C THR A 217 -8.65 6.01 -10.99
N ASP A 218 -7.49 6.64 -10.82
CA ASP A 218 -6.18 5.98 -10.80
C ASP A 218 -5.77 5.51 -9.41
N ASP A 219 -6.61 5.76 -8.41
CA ASP A 219 -6.37 5.47 -7.01
C ASP A 219 -7.63 4.89 -6.36
N PHE A 220 -7.52 3.65 -5.87
CA PHE A 220 -8.64 2.95 -5.23
C PHE A 220 -9.03 3.54 -3.87
N ARG A 221 -8.22 4.43 -3.28
CA ARG A 221 -8.63 5.23 -2.11
C ARG A 221 -9.78 6.19 -2.45
N LEU A 222 -10.01 6.44 -3.73
CA LEU A 222 -11.09 7.28 -4.24
C LEU A 222 -12.39 6.50 -4.48
N LYS A 223 -12.47 5.23 -4.08
CA LYS A 223 -13.67 4.39 -4.15
C LYS A 223 -14.72 4.86 -3.14
N ILE A 224 -15.42 5.93 -3.50
CA ILE A 224 -16.55 6.46 -2.77
C ILE A 224 -17.70 6.78 -3.73
N LYS A 225 -18.93 6.55 -3.26
CA LYS A 225 -20.15 7.00 -3.93
C LYS A 225 -21.06 7.72 -2.93
N LEU A 226 -21.52 8.90 -3.32
CA LEU A 226 -22.51 9.72 -2.63
C LEU A 226 -23.81 9.59 -3.41
N VAL A 227 -24.80 8.88 -2.86
CA VAL A 227 -25.98 8.43 -3.60
C VAL A 227 -27.26 8.68 -2.82
N PRO A 228 -28.38 9.03 -3.48
CA PRO A 228 -29.64 9.16 -2.78
C PRO A 228 -30.19 7.78 -2.38
N TRP A 229 -30.79 7.68 -1.20
CA TRP A 229 -31.63 6.57 -0.79
C TRP A 229 -33.10 6.97 -0.96
N LEU A 230 -33.79 6.29 -1.87
CA LEU A 230 -35.17 6.62 -2.23
C LEU A 230 -36.15 5.80 -1.39
N LYS A 231 -37.35 6.35 -1.18
CA LYS A 231 -38.43 5.63 -0.46
C LYS A 231 -38.80 4.29 -1.11
N ALA A 232 -38.60 4.18 -2.43
CA ALA A 232 -38.85 2.95 -3.17
C ALA A 232 -37.76 1.88 -2.97
N ASP A 233 -36.57 2.26 -2.48
CA ASP A 233 -35.45 1.33 -2.31
C ASP A 233 -35.58 0.48 -1.03
N GLY A 234 -36.33 0.94 -0.03
CA GLY A 234 -36.58 0.17 1.19
C GLY A 234 -36.94 1.03 2.41
N LYS A 235 -36.64 0.50 3.60
CA LYS A 235 -36.96 1.15 4.87
C LYS A 235 -36.26 2.53 4.97
N PRO A 236 -36.87 3.54 5.62
CA PRO A 236 -36.19 4.80 5.88
C PRO A 236 -35.03 4.59 6.86
N PHE A 237 -34.14 5.59 6.95
CA PHE A 237 -33.11 5.64 7.98
C PHE A 237 -33.73 5.69 9.39
N PRO A 238 -32.96 5.36 10.44
CA PRO A 238 -33.40 5.56 11.82
C PRO A 238 -33.88 6.99 12.07
N ALA A 239 -34.82 7.18 13.00
CA ALA A 239 -35.40 8.50 13.27
C ALA A 239 -34.34 9.57 13.56
N GLY A 240 -34.46 10.72 12.88
CA GLY A 240 -33.53 11.85 13.00
C GLY A 240 -32.19 11.66 12.28
N GLN A 241 -32.00 10.56 11.55
CA GLN A 241 -30.84 10.31 10.70
C GLN A 241 -31.20 10.56 9.24
N HIS A 242 -30.31 11.22 8.52
CA HIS A 242 -30.52 11.69 7.15
C HIS A 242 -29.38 11.29 6.19
N VAL A 243 -28.32 10.73 6.75
CA VAL A 243 -27.17 10.17 6.05
C VAL A 243 -26.84 8.80 6.64
N ALA A 244 -26.46 7.85 5.79
CA ALA A 244 -25.90 6.57 6.20
C ALA A 244 -24.60 6.31 5.45
N ILE A 245 -23.53 5.94 6.15
CA ILE A 245 -22.25 5.54 5.55
C ILE A 245 -22.14 4.02 5.67
N THR A 246 -21.92 3.32 4.57
CA THR A 246 -21.87 1.86 4.53
C THR A 246 -20.59 1.32 3.91
N HIS A 247 -20.19 0.13 4.36
CA HIS A 247 -19.05 -0.63 3.83
C HIS A 247 -19.23 -2.13 4.04
N TRP A 248 -18.76 -2.95 3.09
CA TRP A 248 -18.63 -4.40 3.27
C TRP A 248 -17.21 -4.73 3.71
N ALA A 249 -17.04 -4.99 5.00
CA ALA A 249 -15.75 -5.22 5.62
C ALA A 249 -15.42 -6.71 5.62
N LYS A 250 -14.24 -7.09 5.11
CA LYS A 250 -13.71 -8.46 5.30
C LYS A 250 -13.30 -8.74 6.75
N LYS A 251 -12.92 -7.69 7.47
CA LYS A 251 -12.55 -7.73 8.90
C LYS A 251 -13.06 -6.47 9.58
N VAL A 252 -13.65 -6.62 10.76
CA VAL A 252 -13.97 -5.47 11.61
C VAL A 252 -12.68 -4.77 12.06
N ALA A 253 -12.70 -3.43 12.07
CA ALA A 253 -11.60 -2.61 12.58
C ALA A 253 -11.36 -2.88 14.08
N ASP A 254 -10.10 -2.83 14.51
CA ASP A 254 -9.71 -3.16 15.90
C ASP A 254 -10.44 -2.28 16.94
N GLU A 255 -10.73 -1.02 16.59
CA GLU A 255 -11.48 -0.08 17.43
C GLU A 255 -12.95 -0.48 17.65
N ASP A 256 -13.51 -1.26 16.73
CA ASP A 256 -14.92 -1.66 16.70
C ASP A 256 -15.16 -3.13 17.11
N GLU A 257 -14.10 -3.88 17.43
CA GLU A 257 -14.16 -5.32 17.77
C GLU A 257 -15.16 -5.63 18.90
N LYS A 258 -15.25 -4.76 19.91
CA LYS A 258 -16.18 -4.95 21.03
C LYS A 258 -17.64 -4.88 20.58
N ILE A 259 -17.96 -3.93 19.70
CA ILE A 259 -19.32 -3.71 19.19
C ILE A 259 -19.69 -4.85 18.25
N ALA A 260 -18.79 -5.23 17.35
CA ALA A 260 -18.98 -6.36 16.45
C ALA A 260 -19.17 -7.69 17.17
N LYS A 261 -18.41 -7.95 18.24
CA LYS A 261 -18.59 -9.14 19.07
C LYS A 261 -19.96 -9.18 19.74
N ALA A 262 -20.45 -8.04 20.22
CA ALA A 262 -21.82 -7.94 20.76
C ALA A 262 -22.88 -8.22 19.68
N ALA A 263 -22.61 -7.82 18.43
CA ALA A 263 -23.41 -8.12 17.25
C ALA A 263 -23.20 -9.53 16.67
N LYS A 264 -22.40 -10.39 17.34
CA LYS A 264 -22.07 -11.76 16.92
C LYS A 264 -21.43 -11.86 15.53
N VAL A 265 -20.67 -10.85 15.14
CA VAL A 265 -19.87 -10.86 13.92
C VAL A 265 -18.54 -11.56 14.19
N THR A 266 -18.28 -12.64 13.46
CA THR A 266 -17.06 -13.46 13.61
C THR A 266 -16.21 -13.52 12.34
N ALA A 267 -16.69 -12.94 11.24
CA ALA A 267 -16.06 -12.95 9.93
C ALA A 267 -16.31 -11.58 9.26
N GLU A 268 -16.72 -11.60 7.99
CA GLU A 268 -17.11 -10.40 7.26
C GLU A 268 -18.32 -9.71 7.87
N ALA A 269 -18.41 -8.39 7.64
CA ALA A 269 -19.40 -7.53 8.25
C ALA A 269 -19.94 -6.50 7.27
N GLY A 270 -21.25 -6.30 7.31
CA GLY A 270 -21.82 -5.01 6.95
C GLY A 270 -21.54 -4.01 8.06
N VAL A 271 -21.12 -2.82 7.68
CA VAL A 271 -20.84 -1.71 8.59
C VAL A 271 -21.73 -0.54 8.23
N TRP A 272 -22.35 0.08 9.24
CA TRP A 272 -23.18 1.27 9.09
C TRP A 272 -22.80 2.33 10.10
N GLU A 273 -22.72 3.58 9.67
CA GLU A 273 -22.70 4.77 10.52
C GLU A 273 -23.80 5.73 10.07
N TYR A 274 -24.75 6.03 10.95
CA TYR A 274 -25.86 6.93 10.65
C TYR A 274 -25.60 8.32 11.22
N CYS A 275 -25.91 9.35 10.44
CA CYS A 275 -25.69 10.74 10.80
C CYS A 275 -26.94 11.60 10.55
N SER A 276 -27.18 12.60 11.40
CA SER A 276 -28.28 13.55 11.21
C SER A 276 -27.97 14.63 10.17
N ALA A 277 -26.73 14.74 9.71
CA ALA A 277 -26.27 15.67 8.68
C ALA A 277 -25.03 15.13 7.95
N VAL A 278 -24.73 15.69 6.78
CA VAL A 278 -23.49 15.41 6.03
C VAL A 278 -22.30 15.81 6.89
N SER A 279 -21.35 14.89 7.08
CA SER A 279 -20.14 15.11 7.86
C SER A 279 -18.92 14.52 7.15
N GLY A 280 -18.06 15.38 6.63
CA GLY A 280 -16.79 14.94 6.04
C GLY A 280 -15.81 14.41 7.08
N ASP A 281 -15.89 14.87 8.34
CA ASP A 281 -15.11 14.33 9.46
C ASP A 281 -15.51 12.88 9.80
N ALA A 282 -16.82 12.60 9.87
CA ALA A 282 -17.30 11.23 10.09
C ALA A 282 -16.89 10.31 8.92
N LEU A 283 -17.10 10.76 7.68
CA LEU A 283 -16.70 10.01 6.50
C LEU A 283 -15.20 9.70 6.48
N LYS A 284 -14.35 10.68 6.80
CA LYS A 284 -12.90 10.47 6.87
C LYS A 284 -12.54 9.41 7.92
N LYS A 285 -13.12 9.49 9.11
CA LYS A 285 -12.89 8.50 10.18
C LYS A 285 -13.37 7.11 9.75
N PHE A 286 -14.54 7.04 9.14
CA PHE A 286 -15.12 5.80 8.64
C PHE A 286 -14.22 5.14 7.57
N MET A 287 -13.79 5.89 6.55
CA MET A 287 -12.89 5.37 5.50
C MET A 287 -11.49 5.03 6.02
N THR A 288 -11.07 5.61 7.15
CA THR A 288 -9.81 5.26 7.81
C THR A 288 -9.93 3.93 8.54
N ALA A 289 -11.05 3.68 9.22
CA ALA A 289 -11.35 2.42 9.89
C ALA A 289 -11.66 1.29 8.88
N TYR A 290 -12.33 1.63 7.79
CA TYR A 290 -12.76 0.73 6.73
C TYR A 290 -12.23 1.19 5.36
N PRO A 291 -10.92 1.09 5.13
CA PRO A 291 -10.32 1.46 3.85
C PRO A 291 -10.70 0.45 2.77
N TYR A 292 -10.53 0.84 1.50
CA TYR A 292 -10.93 0.01 0.35
C TYR A 292 -10.34 -1.40 0.36
N PHE A 293 -9.14 -1.59 0.90
CA PHE A 293 -8.50 -2.91 0.98
C PHE A 293 -9.10 -3.81 2.07
N ASN A 294 -9.98 -3.27 2.92
CA ASN A 294 -10.81 -3.99 3.87
C ASN A 294 -12.17 -4.31 3.25
N SER A 295 -12.18 -5.07 2.16
CA SER A 295 -13.40 -5.62 1.55
C SER A 295 -13.15 -7.04 1.07
N PRO A 296 -14.20 -7.80 0.72
CA PRO A 296 -14.05 -9.14 0.16
C PRO A 296 -13.14 -9.14 -1.08
N GLU A 297 -13.38 -8.22 -2.02
CA GLU A 297 -12.69 -8.19 -3.32
C GLU A 297 -12.03 -6.83 -3.64
N PRO A 298 -10.95 -6.44 -2.93
CA PRO A 298 -10.47 -5.06 -2.95
C PRO A 298 -9.75 -4.62 -4.23
N SER A 299 -9.36 -5.57 -5.10
CA SER A 299 -8.51 -5.34 -6.27
C SER A 299 -9.27 -5.00 -7.56
N ALA A 300 -10.59 -5.15 -7.59
CA ALA A 300 -11.41 -4.81 -8.75
C ALA A 300 -11.79 -3.32 -8.75
N ALA A 301 -11.79 -2.66 -9.90
CA ALA A 301 -12.00 -1.21 -10.03
C ALA A 301 -13.49 -0.83 -10.06
#